data_AF-A0A6P7TWN0-F1
#
_entry.id   AF-A0A6P7TWN0-F1
#
_cell.length_a   1.000
_cell.length_b   1.000
_cell.length_c   1.000
_cell.angle_alpha   90.00
_cell.angle_beta   90.00
_cell.angle_gamma   90.00
#
_symmetry.space_group_name_H-M   'P 1'
#
loop_
_entity.id
_entity.type
_entity.pdbx_description
1 polymer ?
#
loop_
_entity_poly.entity_id
_entity_poly.type
_entity_poly.pdbx_seq_one_letter_code
_entity_poly.pdbx_strand_id
1 'polypeptide(L)'
;MDLFYSSKWMVAGVGDIIPPNQSYTHPNSPMSGSYIMSQVLSFEKIKLTNHKSLTLNQISLVSMQKFCPCIHLVEVINNEVCTNTEHCFSFTQTSFITVTAYQNQEITRLKIARNPFAKGFRKTNKH
;
A
#
# COMPACT_ATOMS: atom_id res chain seq x y z
N MET A 1 -3.92 -2.21 -17.34
CA MET A 1 -2.53 -1.72 -17.38
C MET A 1 -2.56 -0.22 -17.60
N ASP A 2 -1.85 0.53 -16.77
CA ASP A 2 -1.68 1.97 -16.88
C ASP A 2 -0.34 2.31 -17.54
N LEU A 3 -0.28 3.41 -18.29
CA LEU A 3 0.94 3.92 -18.93
C LEU A 3 1.10 5.40 -18.60
N PHE A 4 2.34 5.83 -18.34
CA PHE A 4 2.65 7.23 -18.19
C PHE A 4 3.22 7.79 -19.50
N TYR A 5 2.52 8.73 -20.12
CA TYR A 5 2.93 9.36 -21.37
C TYR A 5 2.48 10.83 -21.39
N SER A 6 3.33 11.72 -21.92
CA SER A 6 3.06 13.17 -22.00
C SER A 6 2.57 13.75 -20.65
N SER A 7 3.29 13.40 -19.57
CA SER A 7 2.99 13.81 -18.19
C SER A 7 1.61 13.39 -17.65
N LYS A 8 0.99 12.36 -18.22
CA LYS A 8 -0.33 11.87 -17.81
C LYS A 8 -0.36 10.34 -17.70
N TRP A 9 -1.16 9.85 -16.76
CA TRP A 9 -1.52 8.44 -16.68
C TRP A 9 -2.68 8.15 -17.63
N MET A 10 -2.55 7.11 -18.45
CA MET A 10 -3.56 6.67 -19.40
C MET A 10 -3.76 5.16 -19.27
N VAL A 11 -4.98 4.70 -19.53
CA VAL A 11 -5.28 3.27 -19.60
C VAL A 11 -4.74 2.73 -20.92
N ALA A 12 -3.79 1.80 -20.85
CA ALA A 12 -3.15 1.19 -22.01
C ALA A 12 -3.73 -0.19 -22.38
N GLY A 13 -4.56 -0.78 -21.51
CA GLY A 13 -5.21 -2.07 -21.76
C GLY A 13 -5.73 -2.72 -20.49
N VAL A 14 -6.16 -3.99 -20.61
CA VAL A 14 -6.59 -4.81 -19.47
C VAL A 14 -5.41 -5.05 -18.52
N GLY A 15 -5.67 -5.09 -17.21
CA GLY A 15 -4.64 -5.43 -16.22
C GLY A 15 -4.39 -6.94 -16.16
N ASP A 16 -3.14 -7.34 -15.89
CA ASP A 16 -2.84 -8.72 -15.48
C ASP A 16 -3.63 -9.15 -14.24
N ILE A 17 -3.76 -10.47 -14.07
CA ILE A 17 -4.43 -11.11 -12.94
C ILE A 17 -3.73 -10.72 -11.63
N ILE A 18 -4.51 -10.26 -10.66
CA ILE A 18 -3.99 -9.87 -9.35
C ILE A 18 -3.52 -11.14 -8.60
N PRO A 19 -2.29 -11.16 -8.05
CA PRO A 19 -1.77 -12.31 -7.31
C PRO A 19 -2.61 -12.68 -6.07
N PRO A 20 -2.51 -13.94 -5.60
CA PRO A 20 -3.03 -14.32 -4.29
C PRO A 20 -2.27 -13.60 -3.16
N ASN A 21 -2.87 -13.52 -1.97
CA ASN A 21 -2.33 -12.85 -0.76
C ASN A 21 -2.19 -11.32 -0.90
N GLN A 22 -3.35 -10.66 -0.96
CA GLN A 22 -3.46 -9.20 -0.97
C GLN A 22 -3.68 -8.59 0.42
N SER A 23 -3.67 -9.42 1.47
CA SER A 23 -3.91 -8.97 2.84
C SER A 23 -2.64 -9.02 3.68
N TYR A 24 -2.58 -8.11 4.65
CA TYR A 24 -1.54 -8.05 5.67
C TYR A 24 -2.22 -7.94 7.02
N THR A 25 -1.92 -8.88 7.92
CA THR A 25 -2.40 -8.82 9.30
C THR A 25 -1.47 -7.95 10.12
N HIS A 26 -2.02 -6.95 10.81
CA HIS A 26 -1.24 -6.10 11.71
C HIS A 26 -0.55 -6.97 12.79
N PRO A 27 0.74 -6.73 13.11
CA PRO A 27 1.52 -7.64 13.96
C PRO A 27 1.04 -7.69 15.40
N ASN A 28 0.32 -6.67 15.85
CA ASN A 28 -0.27 -6.64 17.19
C ASN A 28 -1.65 -7.30 17.25
N SER A 29 -2.22 -7.76 16.11
CA SER A 29 -3.52 -8.44 16.10
C SER A 29 -3.43 -9.82 16.78
N PRO A 30 -4.50 -10.27 17.48
CA PRO A 30 -5.73 -9.54 17.77
C PRO A 30 -5.52 -8.43 18.82
N MET A 31 -6.27 -7.33 18.68
CA MET A 31 -6.21 -6.18 19.60
C MET A 31 -7.60 -5.90 20.16
N SER A 32 -7.68 -5.44 21.41
CA SER A 32 -8.94 -4.97 21.97
C SER A 32 -9.41 -3.70 21.25
N GLY A 33 -10.73 -3.49 21.16
CA GLY A 33 -11.28 -2.24 20.62
C GLY A 33 -10.79 -1.00 21.38
N SER A 34 -10.61 -1.10 22.71
CA SER A 34 -10.06 -0.02 23.54
C SER A 34 -8.63 0.36 23.15
N TYR A 35 -7.79 -0.61 22.78
CA TYR A 35 -6.43 -0.36 22.31
C TYR A 35 -6.41 0.28 20.91
N ILE A 36 -7.31 -0.17 20.02
CA ILE A 36 -7.44 0.41 18.68
C ILE A 36 -7.84 1.90 18.76
N MET A 37 -8.74 2.26 19.67
CA MET A 37 -9.25 3.62 19.81
C MET A 37 -8.31 4.57 20.57
N SER A 38 -7.35 4.06 21.34
CA SER A 38 -6.49 4.90 22.20
C SER A 38 -5.26 5.46 21.48
N GLN A 39 -4.95 5.00 20.27
CA GLN A 39 -3.73 5.36 19.56
C GLN A 39 -3.87 5.23 18.03
N VAL A 40 -2.88 5.77 17.31
CA VAL A 40 -2.78 5.59 15.86
C VAL A 40 -2.25 4.18 15.55
N LEU A 41 -2.99 3.42 14.75
CA LEU A 41 -2.51 2.17 14.18
C LEU A 41 -1.62 2.44 12.95
N SER A 42 -0.40 1.89 12.95
CA SER A 42 0.59 2.10 11.89
C SER A 42 0.88 0.81 11.13
N PHE A 43 0.80 0.88 9.80
CA PHE A 43 1.12 -0.21 8.88
C PHE A 43 2.49 -0.01 8.18
N GLU A 44 3.41 0.69 8.82
CA GLU A 44 4.73 1.07 8.24
C GLU A 44 5.61 -0.13 7.84
N LYS A 45 5.35 -1.31 8.43
CA LYS A 45 6.13 -2.53 8.19
C LYS A 45 5.68 -3.31 6.96
N ILE A 46 4.59 -2.91 6.30
CA ILE A 46 4.13 -3.53 5.06
C ILE A 46 5.17 -3.35 3.97
N LYS A 47 5.47 -4.42 3.25
CA LYS A 47 6.29 -4.38 2.03
C LYS A 47 5.42 -4.73 0.82
N LEU A 48 5.57 -3.96 -0.24
CA LEU A 48 4.95 -4.24 -1.53
C LEU A 48 5.99 -4.92 -2.43
N THR A 49 5.61 -5.97 -3.12
CA THR A 49 6.49 -6.73 -4.01
C THR A 49 5.79 -6.99 -5.35
N ASN A 50 6.57 -7.10 -6.43
CA ASN A 50 6.09 -7.59 -7.73
C ASN A 50 6.41 -9.07 -7.95
N HIS A 51 7.07 -9.72 -6.98
CA HIS A 51 7.35 -11.15 -7.03
C HIS A 51 6.13 -11.96 -6.63
N LYS A 52 5.91 -13.08 -7.31
CA LYS A 52 4.83 -14.04 -7.01
C LYS A 52 5.14 -14.92 -5.79
N SER A 53 6.32 -14.79 -5.19
CA SER A 53 6.72 -15.56 -4.02
C SER A 53 5.99 -15.09 -2.77
N LEU A 54 5.39 -16.02 -2.05
CA LEU A 54 4.62 -15.76 -0.84
C LEU A 54 5.57 -15.65 0.36
N THR A 55 6.23 -14.51 0.50
CA THR A 55 7.00 -14.21 1.70
C THR A 55 6.11 -13.57 2.76
N LEU A 56 6.27 -13.98 4.02
CA LEU A 56 5.57 -13.39 5.15
C LEU A 56 5.77 -11.86 5.17
N ASN A 57 4.70 -11.11 5.47
CA ASN A 57 4.67 -9.65 5.56
C ASN A 57 4.90 -8.88 4.25
N GLN A 58 4.68 -9.52 3.09
CA GLN A 58 4.69 -8.87 1.79
C GLN A 58 3.34 -8.98 1.10
N ILE A 59 2.90 -7.90 0.45
CA ILE A 59 1.73 -7.88 -0.42
C ILE A 59 2.24 -7.87 -1.86
N SER A 60 1.84 -8.88 -2.64
CA SER A 60 2.20 -8.98 -4.05
C SER A 60 1.24 -8.17 -4.90
N LEU A 61 1.77 -7.21 -5.66
CA LEU A 61 1.02 -6.34 -6.54
C LEU A 61 1.60 -6.38 -7.96
N VAL A 62 0.73 -6.29 -8.95
CA VAL A 62 1.15 -6.16 -10.34
C VAL A 62 1.64 -4.74 -10.58
N SER A 63 2.77 -4.56 -11.25
CA SER A 63 3.26 -3.24 -11.66
C SER A 63 2.33 -2.59 -12.71
N MET A 64 2.34 -1.27 -12.79
CA MET A 64 1.55 -0.49 -13.76
C MET A 64 0.04 -0.72 -13.61
N GLN A 65 -0.43 -0.86 -12.37
CA GLN A 65 -1.86 -0.97 -12.06
C GLN A 65 -2.23 -0.07 -10.88
N LYS A 66 -3.42 0.52 -10.96
CA LYS A 66 -4.02 1.29 -9.88
C LYS A 66 -4.59 0.37 -8.79
N PHE A 67 -4.22 0.64 -7.55
CA PHE A 67 -4.76 -0.01 -6.34
C PHE A 67 -5.31 1.04 -5.37
N CYS A 68 -6.29 0.62 -4.57
CA CYS A 68 -6.84 1.38 -3.45
C CYS A 68 -6.74 0.51 -2.19
N PRO A 69 -5.92 0.89 -1.19
CA PRO A 69 -5.87 0.18 0.09
C PRO A 69 -7.26 0.11 0.75
N CYS A 70 -7.64 -1.06 1.25
CA CYS A 70 -8.71 -1.24 2.24
C CYS A 70 -8.13 -1.70 3.59
N ILE A 71 -8.61 -1.11 4.68
CA ILE A 71 -8.40 -1.58 6.04
C ILE A 71 -9.59 -2.46 6.42
N HIS A 72 -9.32 -3.71 6.75
CA HIS A 72 -10.32 -4.66 7.23
C HIS A 72 -10.24 -4.75 8.76
N LEU A 73 -11.35 -4.46 9.43
CA LEU A 73 -11.54 -4.71 10.85
C LEU A 73 -12.45 -5.92 10.99
N VAL A 74 -11.91 -7.00 11.56
CA VAL A 74 -12.63 -8.27 11.75
C VAL A 74 -12.63 -8.61 13.23
N GLU A 75 -13.81 -8.89 13.75
CA GLU A 75 -13.96 -9.28 15.15
C GLU A 75 -13.47 -10.72 15.37
N VAL A 76 -12.88 -10.95 16.54
CA VAL A 76 -12.43 -12.28 16.98
C VAL A 76 -13.14 -12.62 18.28
N ILE A 77 -13.94 -13.69 18.27
CA ILE A 77 -14.69 -14.18 19.43
C ILE A 77 -14.21 -15.60 19.73
N ASN A 78 -13.85 -15.90 20.98
CA ASN A 78 -13.33 -17.21 21.39
C ASN A 78 -12.14 -17.73 20.54
N ASN A 79 -11.23 -16.84 20.13
CA ASN A 79 -10.12 -17.11 19.21
C ASN A 79 -10.52 -17.53 17.78
N GLU A 80 -11.79 -17.36 17.41
CA GLU A 80 -12.29 -17.60 16.06
C GLU A 80 -12.63 -16.28 15.37
N VAL A 81 -12.29 -16.19 14.08
CA VAL A 81 -12.57 -15.02 13.25
C VAL A 81 -14.05 -15.01 12.89
N CYS A 82 -14.76 -13.96 13.30
CA CYS A 82 -16.17 -13.79 12.97
C CYS A 82 -16.31 -12.99 11.66
N THR A 83 -16.41 -13.68 10.53
CA THR A 83 -16.53 -13.04 9.21
C THR A 83 -17.84 -12.28 9.01
N ASN A 84 -18.85 -12.51 9.86
CA ASN A 84 -20.13 -11.79 9.81
C ASN A 84 -20.03 -10.35 10.31
N THR A 85 -18.97 -9.99 11.03
CA THR A 85 -18.71 -8.63 11.57
C THR A 85 -17.43 -8.04 10.97
N GLU A 86 -17.29 -8.13 9.65
CA GLU A 86 -16.22 -7.49 8.91
C GLU A 86 -16.61 -6.07 8.47
N HIS A 87 -15.74 -5.10 8.79
CA HIS A 87 -15.85 -3.73 8.31
C HIS A 87 -14.65 -3.40 7.41
N CYS A 88 -14.90 -2.96 6.16
CA CYS A 88 -13.86 -2.50 5.23
C CYS A 88 -13.91 -0.98 5.08
N PHE A 89 -12.76 -0.33 5.31
CA PHE A 89 -12.58 1.10 5.16
C PHE A 89 -11.58 1.39 4.04
N SER A 90 -12.02 2.06 2.99
CA SER A 90 -11.18 2.50 1.87
C SER A 90 -11.17 4.01 1.75
N PHE A 91 -10.01 4.56 1.42
CA PHE A 91 -9.82 5.99 1.27
C PHE A 91 -9.31 6.30 -0.12
N THR A 92 -10.13 6.93 -0.97
CA THR A 92 -9.80 7.17 -2.38
C THR A 92 -8.52 8.00 -2.55
N GLN A 93 -8.25 8.92 -1.63
CA GLN A 93 -7.01 9.71 -1.60
C GLN A 93 -5.74 8.87 -1.36
N THR A 94 -5.86 7.62 -0.92
CA THR A 94 -4.75 6.69 -0.71
C THR A 94 -4.53 5.75 -1.91
N SER A 95 -5.31 5.91 -2.98
CA SER A 95 -5.08 5.16 -4.21
C SER A 95 -3.74 5.51 -4.86
N PHE A 96 -3.08 4.52 -5.43
CA PHE A 96 -1.80 4.70 -6.10
C PHE A 96 -1.64 3.76 -7.29
N ILE A 97 -0.71 4.07 -8.18
CA ILE A 97 -0.29 3.16 -9.26
C ILE A 97 1.05 2.56 -8.86
N THR A 98 1.13 1.23 -8.90
CA THR A 98 2.37 0.47 -8.65
C THR A 98 3.36 0.67 -9.79
N VAL A 99 4.64 0.80 -9.46
CA VAL A 99 5.71 0.95 -10.46
C VAL A 99 6.99 0.31 -9.92
N THR A 100 7.84 -0.21 -10.82
CA THR A 100 9.20 -0.65 -10.48
C THR A 100 10.20 0.50 -10.48
N ALA A 101 9.88 1.61 -11.16
CA ALA A 101 10.62 2.86 -11.16
C ALA A 101 9.66 4.05 -11.30
N TYR A 102 9.99 5.17 -10.65
CA TYR A 102 9.15 6.38 -10.73
C TYR A 102 9.02 6.87 -12.17
N GLN A 103 7.78 7.13 -12.59
CA GLN A 103 7.46 7.67 -13.92
C GLN A 103 7.32 9.19 -13.93
N ASN A 104 6.70 9.76 -12.89
CA ASN A 104 6.54 11.20 -12.72
C ASN A 104 7.62 11.77 -11.79
N GLN A 105 8.46 12.68 -12.32
CA GLN A 105 9.52 13.34 -11.56
C GLN A 105 9.00 14.20 -10.38
N GLU A 106 7.79 14.74 -10.46
CA GLU A 106 7.18 15.50 -9.35
C GLU A 106 6.94 14.59 -8.14
N ILE A 107 6.50 13.35 -8.38
CA ILE A 107 6.34 12.34 -7.33
C ILE A 107 7.71 11.99 -6.74
N THR A 108 8.75 11.84 -7.57
CA THR A 108 10.12 11.60 -7.09
C THR A 108 10.59 12.73 -6.18
N ARG A 109 10.43 14.00 -6.61
CA ARG A 109 10.79 15.18 -5.80
C ARG A 109 10.01 15.23 -4.49
N LEU A 110 8.69 14.97 -4.53
CA LEU A 110 7.85 14.92 -3.34
C LEU A 110 8.31 13.84 -2.36
N LYS A 111 8.62 12.63 -2.86
CA LYS A 111 9.11 11.50 -2.06
C LYS A 111 10.48 11.82 -1.45
N ILE A 112 11.40 12.43 -2.20
CA ILE A 112 12.70 12.89 -1.68
C ILE A 112 12.51 13.93 -0.56
N ALA A 113 11.62 14.90 -0.76
CA ALA A 113 11.38 15.98 0.20
C ALA A 113 10.73 15.48 1.50
N ARG A 114 9.80 14.53 1.43
CA ARG A 114 8.97 14.10 2.57
C ARG A 114 9.48 12.85 3.30
N ASN A 115 10.10 11.90 2.60
CA ASN A 115 10.59 10.67 3.22
C ASN A 115 11.93 10.91 3.97
N PRO A 116 12.01 10.71 5.31
CA PRO A 116 13.26 10.87 6.06
C PRO A 116 14.42 10.01 5.53
N PHE A 117 14.14 8.81 5.02
CA PHE A 117 15.16 7.90 4.48
C PHE A 117 15.76 8.39 3.15
N ALA A 118 15.14 9.35 2.48
CA ALA A 118 15.62 9.94 1.22
C ALA A 118 16.38 11.26 1.42
N LYS A 119 16.72 11.63 2.67
CA LYS A 119 17.34 12.93 3.00
C LYS A 119 18.65 13.21 2.24
N GLY A 120 19.43 12.18 1.90
CA GLY A 120 20.69 12.31 1.14
C GLY A 120 20.52 12.97 -0.23
N PHE A 121 19.39 12.73 -0.89
CA PHE A 121 19.09 13.26 -2.23
C PHE A 121 18.56 14.70 -2.23
N ARG A 122 18.36 15.32 -1.05
CA ARG A 122 17.80 16.68 -0.96
C ARG A 122 18.81 17.77 -1.29
N LYS A 123 20.11 17.50 -1.08
CA LYS A 123 21.18 18.51 -1.17
C LYS A 123 21.77 18.67 -2.57
N THR A 124 21.45 17.78 -3.51
CA THR A 124 22.00 17.77 -4.87
C THR A 124 21.31 18.75 -5.84
N ASN A 125 20.29 19.49 -5.39
CA ASN A 125 19.60 20.53 -6.20
C ASN A 125 20.10 21.96 -5.90
N LYS A 126 21.30 22.13 -5.35
CA LYS A 126 21.96 23.44 -5.19
C LYS A 126 23.16 23.53 -6.12
N HIS A 127 22.92 23.74 -7.41
CA HIS A 127 23.91 24.23 -8.36
C HIS A 127 23.26 25.33 -9.20
#